data_AF-A0A3L6JM05-F1
#
_entry.id   AF-A0A3L6JM05-F1
#
_cell.length_a   1.000
_cell.length_b   1.000
_cell.length_c   1.000
_cell.angle_alpha   90.00
_cell.angle_beta   90.00
_cell.angle_gamma   90.00
#
_symmetry.space_group_name_H-M   'P 1'
#
loop_
_entity.id
_entity.type
_entity.pdbx_description
1 polymer ?
#
loop_
_entity_poly.entity_id
_entity_poly.type
_entity_poly.pdbx_seq_one_letter_code
_entity_poly.pdbx_strand_id
1 'polypeptide(L)'
;MGRNCERVCRTGRPAWAKSIETEEAIEMTDAWGQFKSFDGKKFKAMDAEFTRGASNLIGGKDLTACFQCAKCSAGCPVSDKVNIQIHEVMRMLLFGLKEVLETDMVWLCTTCYTCQERCPQGIEITDILFGLKNMAFKKRIAPPGYSGARQSLYDKGRLYEPTDWERDDLGLDPVPVLNIEDTKRMLKKTGLMKLEEDV
;
A
#
# COMPACT_ATOMS: atom_id res chain seq x y z
N MET A 1 -33.67 38.93 -10.65
CA MET A 1 -32.79 38.11 -11.52
C MET A 1 -32.67 36.70 -10.94
N GLY A 2 -33.64 35.82 -11.23
CA GLY A 2 -33.55 34.39 -10.91
C GLY A 2 -33.08 33.62 -12.14
N ARG A 3 -31.91 32.98 -12.08
CA ARG A 3 -31.46 32.10 -13.16
C ARG A 3 -31.98 30.69 -12.90
N ASN A 4 -32.91 30.35 -13.78
CA ASN A 4 -33.61 29.10 -14.01
C ASN A 4 -32.70 27.85 -13.85
N CYS A 5 -32.99 27.00 -12.86
CA CYS A 5 -32.28 25.74 -12.57
C CYS A 5 -32.94 24.52 -13.24
N GLU A 6 -33.82 24.73 -14.22
CA GLU A 6 -34.60 23.68 -14.86
C GLU A 6 -34.11 23.43 -16.30
N ARG A 7 -32.94 22.79 -16.46
CA ARG A 7 -32.56 22.21 -17.77
C ARG A 7 -31.51 21.10 -17.78
N VAL A 8 -31.45 20.23 -16.77
CA VAL A 8 -30.58 19.03 -16.84
C VAL A 8 -31.26 17.79 -16.24
N CYS A 9 -32.51 17.50 -16.59
CA CYS A 9 -33.15 16.26 -16.13
C CYS A 9 -34.09 15.62 -17.16
N ARG A 10 -33.74 15.68 -18.45
CA ARG A 10 -34.35 14.83 -19.49
C ARG A 10 -33.29 14.44 -20.52
N THR A 11 -32.81 13.20 -20.42
CA THR A 11 -32.76 12.17 -21.47
C THR A 11 -31.66 11.14 -21.17
N GLY A 12 -32.05 9.88 -20.97
CA GLY A 12 -31.18 8.71 -20.98
C GLY A 12 -30.58 8.36 -19.62
N ARG A 13 -30.72 7.09 -19.19
CA ARG A 13 -29.78 6.52 -18.21
C ARG A 13 -28.37 6.80 -18.72
N PRO A 14 -27.48 7.39 -17.91
CA PRO A 14 -26.10 7.60 -18.33
C PRO A 14 -25.49 6.23 -18.67
N ALA A 15 -24.60 6.18 -19.67
CA ALA A 15 -24.09 4.93 -20.24
C ALA A 15 -23.51 3.97 -19.18
N TRP A 16 -22.95 4.51 -18.09
CA TRP A 16 -22.43 3.75 -16.94
C TRP A 16 -23.50 2.94 -16.18
N ALA A 17 -24.78 3.30 -16.30
CA ALA A 17 -25.89 2.59 -15.64
C ALA A 17 -26.38 1.36 -16.41
N LYS A 18 -25.86 1.11 -17.63
CA LYS A 18 -26.11 -0.13 -18.39
C LYS A 18 -25.03 -1.19 -18.18
N SER A 19 -23.82 -0.79 -17.79
CA SER A 19 -22.67 -1.70 -17.58
C SER A 19 -22.65 -2.36 -16.20
N ILE A 20 -23.63 -2.09 -15.33
CA ILE A 20 -23.77 -2.76 -14.02
C ILE A 20 -24.46 -4.14 -14.17
N GLU A 21 -25.12 -4.41 -15.31
CA GLU A 21 -25.93 -5.62 -15.53
C GLU A 21 -25.18 -6.74 -16.29
N THR A 22 -23.96 -6.50 -16.79
CA THR A 22 -23.13 -7.53 -17.44
C THR A 22 -21.88 -7.79 -16.62
N GLU A 23 -21.43 -9.05 -16.49
CA GLU A 23 -20.10 -9.44 -15.97
C GLU A 23 -18.95 -8.96 -16.88
N GLU A 24 -19.09 -7.80 -17.52
CA GLU A 24 -18.09 -7.21 -18.38
C GLU A 24 -17.25 -6.23 -17.58
N ALA A 25 -15.93 -6.43 -17.63
CA ALA A 25 -14.96 -5.59 -16.95
C ALA A 25 -15.15 -4.11 -17.32
N ILE A 26 -15.32 -3.26 -16.29
CA ILE A 26 -15.43 -1.82 -16.46
C ILE A 26 -14.04 -1.26 -16.81
N GLU A 27 -13.92 -0.63 -17.98
CA GLU A 27 -12.74 0.16 -18.33
C GLU A 27 -12.79 1.49 -17.55
N MET A 28 -11.80 1.71 -16.70
CA MET A 28 -11.83 2.75 -15.66
C MET A 28 -11.54 4.17 -16.19
N THR A 29 -11.20 4.32 -17.46
CA THR A 29 -10.73 5.56 -18.09
C THR A 29 -11.82 6.64 -18.21
N ASP A 30 -13.10 6.25 -18.12
CA ASP A 30 -14.19 7.11 -18.59
C ASP A 30 -14.95 7.82 -17.45
N ALA A 31 -14.64 7.53 -16.19
CA ALA A 31 -15.40 8.02 -15.03
C ALA A 31 -14.58 8.57 -13.86
N TRP A 32 -13.27 8.32 -13.82
CA TRP A 32 -12.40 8.77 -12.74
C TRP A 32 -11.13 9.37 -13.35
N GLY A 33 -10.84 10.63 -13.00
CA GLY A 33 -9.77 11.42 -13.60
C GLY A 33 -8.46 10.66 -13.78
N GLN A 34 -7.74 10.98 -14.85
CA GLN A 34 -6.53 10.32 -15.38
C GLN A 34 -5.61 9.70 -14.32
N PHE A 35 -5.94 8.50 -13.85
CA PHE A 35 -5.02 7.63 -13.13
C PHE A 35 -4.03 7.08 -14.15
N LYS A 36 -2.94 7.80 -14.40
CA LYS A 36 -1.89 7.37 -15.36
C LYS A 36 -1.31 5.98 -15.06
N SER A 37 -1.47 5.47 -13.84
CA SER A 37 -1.00 4.13 -13.44
C SER A 37 -1.93 2.98 -13.78
N PHE A 38 -3.12 3.26 -14.30
CA PHE A 38 -4.15 2.27 -14.57
C PHE A 38 -4.75 2.34 -15.97
N ASP A 39 -4.12 3.12 -16.85
CA ASP A 39 -4.58 3.28 -18.23
C ASP A 39 -4.60 1.92 -18.95
N GLY A 40 -5.77 1.55 -19.48
CA GLY A 40 -5.99 0.26 -20.15
C GLY A 40 -6.06 -1.00 -19.26
N LYS A 41 -5.99 -0.88 -17.92
CA LYS A 41 -6.20 -2.05 -17.03
C LYS A 41 -7.70 -2.32 -16.84
N LYS A 42 -8.09 -3.58 -17.04
CA LYS A 42 -9.43 -4.09 -16.72
C LYS A 42 -9.47 -4.53 -15.26
N PHE A 43 -10.36 -3.93 -14.49
CA PHE A 43 -10.49 -4.22 -13.05
C PHE A 43 -11.58 -5.25 -12.81
N LYS A 44 -11.27 -6.24 -11.95
CA LYS A 44 -12.30 -7.07 -11.33
C LYS A 44 -12.67 -6.43 -10.00
N ALA A 45 -13.70 -5.58 -10.02
CA ALA A 45 -14.24 -4.99 -8.80
C ALA A 45 -15.01 -6.01 -7.96
N MET A 46 -15.18 -5.72 -6.68
CA MET A 46 -15.99 -6.49 -5.73
C MET A 46 -15.47 -7.90 -5.42
N ASP A 47 -14.15 -8.05 -5.31
CA ASP A 47 -13.55 -9.28 -4.77
C ASP A 47 -13.77 -9.37 -3.25
N ALA A 48 -14.80 -10.11 -2.85
CA ALA A 48 -15.18 -10.28 -1.45
C ALA A 48 -14.09 -10.97 -0.60
N GLU A 49 -13.27 -11.83 -1.20
CA GLU A 49 -12.17 -12.48 -0.49
C GLU A 49 -11.07 -11.46 -0.18
N PHE A 50 -10.71 -10.63 -1.18
CA PHE A 50 -9.72 -9.58 -0.99
C PHE A 50 -10.19 -8.52 0.02
N THR A 51 -11.45 -8.07 -0.06
CA THR A 51 -12.01 -7.13 0.93
C THR A 51 -11.96 -7.71 2.34
N ARG A 52 -12.30 -8.99 2.53
CA ARG A 52 -12.18 -9.66 3.83
C ARG A 52 -10.72 -9.75 4.28
N GLY A 53 -9.80 -10.03 3.36
CA GLY A 53 -8.36 -10.01 3.62
C GLY A 53 -7.88 -8.65 4.11
N ALA A 54 -8.33 -7.57 3.46
CA ALA A 54 -8.03 -6.19 3.85
C ALA A 54 -8.57 -5.84 5.25
N SER A 55 -9.81 -6.26 5.57
CA SER A 55 -10.38 -6.04 6.90
C SER A 55 -9.69 -6.84 8.01
N ASN A 56 -9.07 -7.97 7.67
CA ASN A 56 -8.29 -8.79 8.60
C ASN A 56 -6.85 -8.29 8.80
N LEU A 57 -6.42 -7.26 8.06
CA LEU A 57 -5.14 -6.61 8.32
C LEU A 57 -5.14 -5.96 9.70
N ILE A 58 -3.93 -5.76 10.24
CA ILE A 58 -3.72 -4.92 11.42
C ILE A 58 -4.25 -3.52 11.06
N GLY A 59 -5.13 -2.97 11.90
CA GLY A 59 -5.82 -1.70 11.64
C GLY A 59 -6.96 -1.74 10.60
N GLY A 60 -7.20 -2.87 9.95
CA GLY A 60 -8.19 -3.00 8.87
C GLY A 60 -9.65 -3.13 9.32
N LYS A 61 -9.90 -3.37 10.62
CA LYS A 61 -11.26 -3.60 11.15
C LYS A 61 -12.19 -2.41 10.93
N ASP A 62 -11.65 -1.20 11.05
CA ASP A 62 -12.40 0.05 10.92
C ASP A 62 -12.33 0.64 9.50
N LEU A 63 -11.85 -0.14 8.51
CA LEU A 63 -11.74 0.31 7.11
C LEU A 63 -13.09 0.82 6.56
N THR A 64 -14.20 0.18 6.95
CA THR A 64 -15.56 0.56 6.51
C THR A 64 -16.05 1.89 7.09
N ALA A 65 -15.40 2.42 8.13
CA ALA A 65 -15.68 3.76 8.65
C ALA A 65 -15.16 4.87 7.72
N CYS A 66 -14.35 4.55 6.71
CA CYS A 66 -13.78 5.55 5.81
C CYS A 66 -14.85 6.22 4.92
N PHE A 67 -15.21 7.44 5.28
CA PHE A 67 -16.08 8.34 4.51
C PHE A 67 -15.39 9.24 3.47
N GLN A 68 -14.14 8.94 3.08
CA GLN A 68 -13.43 9.60 1.96
C GLN A 68 -13.19 11.12 2.11
N CYS A 69 -12.94 11.63 3.32
CA CYS A 69 -12.63 13.06 3.55
C CYS A 69 -11.27 13.55 2.99
N ALA A 70 -10.42 12.66 2.50
CA ALA A 70 -9.08 12.94 1.95
C ALA A 70 -8.05 13.65 2.88
N LYS A 71 -8.33 13.81 4.18
CA LYS A 71 -7.41 14.44 5.13
C LYS A 71 -6.07 13.70 5.27
N CYS A 72 -6.10 12.37 5.13
CA CYS A 72 -4.90 11.54 5.11
C CYS A 72 -3.97 11.88 3.93
N SER A 73 -4.54 12.11 2.73
CA SER A 73 -3.80 12.47 1.54
C SER A 73 -3.24 13.89 1.60
N ALA A 74 -4.03 14.85 2.10
CA ALA A 74 -3.58 16.23 2.28
C ALA A 74 -2.42 16.37 3.26
N GLY A 75 -2.27 15.46 4.22
CA GLY A 75 -1.17 15.42 5.18
C GLY A 75 0.03 14.57 4.75
N CYS A 76 -0.03 13.90 3.59
CA CYS A 76 0.99 12.95 3.19
C CYS A 76 2.23 13.68 2.64
N PRO A 77 3.44 13.43 3.18
CA PRO A 77 4.65 14.11 2.69
C PRO A 77 5.12 13.62 1.31
N VAL A 78 4.60 12.48 0.83
CA VAL A 78 4.95 11.89 -0.48
C VAL A 78 3.80 11.98 -1.48
N SER A 79 2.76 12.80 -1.21
CA SER A 79 1.56 12.90 -2.05
C SER A 79 1.87 13.27 -3.51
N ASP A 80 2.95 14.01 -3.76
CA ASP A 80 3.38 14.44 -5.08
C ASP A 80 4.26 13.41 -5.81
N LYS A 81 4.68 12.34 -5.12
CA LYS A 81 5.55 11.28 -5.66
C LYS A 81 4.82 9.97 -5.93
N VAL A 82 3.59 9.82 -5.42
CA VAL A 82 2.80 8.60 -5.55
C VAL A 82 1.82 8.72 -6.72
N ASN A 83 1.56 7.59 -7.35
CA ASN A 83 0.54 7.49 -8.39
C ASN A 83 -0.90 7.55 -7.89
N ILE A 84 -1.12 7.19 -6.62
CA ILE A 84 -2.42 7.11 -5.98
C ILE A 84 -2.30 7.64 -4.56
N GLN A 85 -3.30 8.39 -4.15
CA GLN A 85 -3.40 9.01 -2.85
C GLN A 85 -3.94 8.02 -1.81
N ILE A 86 -3.59 8.26 -0.54
CA ILE A 86 -4.01 7.39 0.58
C ILE A 86 -5.55 7.16 0.65
N HIS A 87 -6.36 8.20 0.44
CA HIS A 87 -7.82 8.03 0.47
C HIS A 87 -8.35 7.14 -0.67
N GLU A 88 -7.70 7.20 -1.83
CA GLU A 88 -7.99 6.33 -2.98
C GLU A 88 -7.57 4.89 -2.69
N VAL A 89 -6.42 4.67 -2.03
CA VAL A 89 -6.05 3.34 -1.50
C VAL A 89 -7.15 2.78 -0.61
N MET A 90 -7.66 3.56 0.35
CA MET A 90 -8.77 3.11 1.21
C MET A 90 -10.02 2.75 0.39
N ARG A 91 -10.31 3.52 -0.65
CA ARG A 91 -11.43 3.23 -1.55
C ARG A 91 -11.23 1.95 -2.35
N MET A 92 -10.02 1.72 -2.84
CA MET A 92 -9.65 0.49 -3.56
C MET A 92 -9.82 -0.74 -2.66
N LEU A 93 -9.41 -0.65 -1.39
CA LEU A 93 -9.59 -1.73 -0.42
C LEU A 93 -11.08 -2.03 -0.17
N LEU A 94 -11.91 -0.99 -0.01
CA LEU A 94 -13.36 -1.15 0.15
C LEU A 94 -14.01 -1.83 -1.06
N PHE A 95 -13.53 -1.55 -2.28
CA PHE A 95 -14.03 -2.18 -3.50
C PHE A 95 -13.38 -3.53 -3.84
N GLY A 96 -12.47 -4.03 -3.00
CA GLY A 96 -11.83 -5.31 -3.25
C GLY A 96 -10.81 -5.29 -4.39
N LEU A 97 -10.24 -4.13 -4.72
CA LEU A 97 -9.30 -3.99 -5.84
C LEU A 97 -7.89 -4.41 -5.42
N LYS A 98 -7.48 -5.63 -5.82
CA LYS A 98 -6.16 -6.22 -5.51
C LYS A 98 -4.99 -5.45 -6.12
N GLU A 99 -5.26 -4.68 -7.17
CA GLU A 99 -4.29 -3.86 -7.90
C GLU A 99 -3.66 -2.79 -6.99
N VAL A 100 -4.29 -2.51 -5.83
CA VAL A 100 -3.71 -1.65 -4.78
C VAL A 100 -2.31 -2.09 -4.35
N LEU A 101 -1.99 -3.39 -4.44
CA LEU A 101 -0.68 -3.95 -4.09
C LEU A 101 0.44 -3.55 -5.07
N GLU A 102 0.08 -3.14 -6.29
CA GLU A 102 1.01 -2.71 -7.34
C GLU A 102 1.28 -1.19 -7.32
N THR A 103 0.76 -0.48 -6.32
CA THR A 103 0.77 0.98 -6.29
C THR A 103 2.00 1.52 -5.58
N ASP A 104 2.49 2.68 -6.04
CA ASP A 104 3.68 3.29 -5.46
C ASP A 104 3.44 3.71 -4.01
N MET A 105 2.20 4.07 -3.66
CA MET A 105 1.80 4.44 -2.30
C MET A 105 2.11 3.35 -1.27
N VAL A 106 2.00 2.06 -1.63
CA VAL A 106 2.33 0.96 -0.71
C VAL A 106 3.80 1.01 -0.32
N TRP A 107 4.71 1.26 -1.27
CA TRP A 107 6.16 1.22 -1.02
C TRP A 107 6.79 2.56 -0.66
N LEU A 108 6.27 3.68 -1.17
CA LEU A 108 6.73 5.03 -0.86
C LEU A 108 6.21 5.58 0.46
N CYS A 109 5.25 4.90 1.11
CA CYS A 109 4.81 5.27 2.45
C CYS A 109 6.00 5.27 3.43
N THR A 110 6.30 6.46 3.97
CA THR A 110 7.38 6.72 4.95
C THR A 110 7.01 6.35 6.38
N THR A 111 5.80 5.85 6.61
CA THR A 111 5.31 5.40 7.92
C THR A 111 5.44 6.50 9.00
N CYS A 112 5.15 7.75 8.62
CA CYS A 112 5.24 8.92 9.50
C CYS A 112 4.01 9.12 10.42
N TYR A 113 3.01 8.23 10.35
CA TYR A 113 1.77 8.24 11.15
C TYR A 113 0.85 9.46 11.02
N THR A 114 1.22 10.49 10.25
CA THR A 114 0.44 11.74 10.12
C THR A 114 -1.01 11.51 9.65
N CYS A 115 -1.23 10.56 8.75
CA CYS A 115 -2.56 10.22 8.24
C CYS A 115 -3.48 9.59 9.30
N GLN A 116 -2.90 8.77 10.18
CA GLN A 116 -3.59 8.07 11.27
C GLN A 116 -3.99 9.04 12.36
N GLU A 117 -3.06 9.86 12.84
CA GLU A 117 -3.30 10.88 13.87
C GLU A 117 -4.36 11.92 13.46
N ARG A 118 -4.47 12.21 12.16
CA ARG A 118 -5.42 13.21 11.65
C ARG A 118 -6.77 12.61 11.26
N CYS A 119 -6.92 11.29 11.30
CA CYS A 119 -8.13 10.63 10.84
C CYS A 119 -9.30 10.93 11.79
N PRO A 120 -10.37 11.61 11.32
CA PRO A 120 -11.53 11.90 12.18
C PRO A 120 -12.36 10.66 12.53
N GLN A 121 -12.08 9.52 11.88
CA GLN A 121 -12.72 8.22 12.15
C GLN A 121 -11.81 7.28 12.95
N GLY A 122 -10.61 7.72 13.34
CA GLY A 122 -9.68 6.90 14.12
C GLY A 122 -9.09 5.69 13.38
N ILE A 123 -9.19 5.64 12.05
CA ILE A 123 -8.69 4.51 11.25
C ILE A 123 -7.17 4.43 11.35
N GLU A 124 -6.67 3.24 11.64
CA GLU A 124 -5.24 2.89 11.70
C GLU A 124 -4.61 2.75 10.30
N ILE A 125 -4.61 3.86 9.55
CA ILE A 125 -4.24 3.90 8.13
C ILE A 125 -2.80 3.42 7.89
N THR A 126 -1.87 3.76 8.78
CA THR A 126 -0.45 3.38 8.63
C THR A 126 -0.28 1.88 8.78
N ASP A 127 -1.00 1.28 9.73
CA ASP A 127 -0.97 -0.16 9.99
C ASP A 127 -1.60 -0.96 8.84
N ILE A 128 -2.67 -0.43 8.24
CA ILE A 128 -3.23 -0.98 6.99
C ILE A 128 -2.17 -0.98 5.88
N LEU A 129 -1.44 0.13 5.68
CA LEU A 129 -0.38 0.21 4.66
C LEU A 129 0.76 -0.78 4.93
N PHE A 130 1.14 -1.01 6.19
CA PHE A 130 2.06 -2.10 6.56
C PHE A 130 1.52 -3.48 6.20
N GLY A 131 0.24 -3.72 6.47
CA GLY A 131 -0.46 -4.93 6.05
C GLY A 131 -0.38 -5.15 4.53
N LEU A 132 -0.58 -4.09 3.75
CA LEU A 132 -0.45 -4.14 2.29
C LEU A 132 0.99 -4.42 1.83
N LYS A 133 2.00 -3.82 2.47
CA LYS A 133 3.42 -4.15 2.20
C LYS A 133 3.67 -5.65 2.41
N ASN A 134 3.15 -6.23 3.49
CA ASN A 134 3.30 -7.67 3.76
C ASN A 134 2.59 -8.54 2.71
N MET A 135 1.39 -8.16 2.28
CA MET A 135 0.67 -8.86 1.21
C MET A 135 1.39 -8.75 -0.13
N ALA A 136 1.89 -7.57 -0.48
CA ALA A 136 2.65 -7.33 -1.70
C ALA A 136 3.96 -8.12 -1.71
N PHE A 137 4.69 -8.15 -0.59
CA PHE A 137 5.92 -8.92 -0.44
C PHE A 137 5.70 -10.42 -0.67
N LYS A 138 4.64 -11.01 -0.08
CA LYS A 138 4.27 -12.43 -0.31
C LYS A 138 3.96 -12.74 -1.77
N LYS A 139 3.51 -11.76 -2.55
CA LYS A 139 3.23 -11.89 -3.99
C LYS A 139 4.42 -11.56 -4.88
N ARG A 140 5.62 -11.37 -4.31
CA ARG A 140 6.85 -10.91 -5.01
C ARG A 140 6.70 -9.53 -5.68
N ILE A 141 5.79 -8.69 -5.20
CA ILE A 141 5.59 -7.31 -5.68
C ILE A 141 6.33 -6.38 -4.72
N ALA A 142 7.65 -6.53 -4.63
CA ALA A 142 8.50 -5.75 -3.73
C ALA A 142 9.72 -5.19 -4.47
N PRO A 143 10.19 -3.98 -4.12
CA PRO A 143 11.44 -3.46 -4.65
C PRO A 143 12.63 -4.37 -4.27
N PRO A 144 13.62 -4.55 -5.16
CA PRO A 144 14.71 -5.51 -4.96
C PRO A 144 15.57 -5.23 -3.72
N GLY A 145 15.59 -3.96 -3.26
CA GLY A 145 16.32 -3.57 -2.05
C GLY A 145 15.84 -4.30 -0.79
N TYR A 146 14.56 -4.69 -0.70
CA TYR A 146 14.02 -5.42 0.45
C TYR A 146 14.52 -6.87 0.49
N SER A 147 14.60 -7.53 -0.67
CA SER A 147 15.16 -8.89 -0.77
C SER A 147 16.67 -8.88 -0.46
N GLY A 148 17.41 -7.87 -0.90
CA GLY A 148 18.82 -7.68 -0.55
C GLY A 148 19.04 -7.41 0.95
N ALA A 149 18.19 -6.58 1.56
CA ALA A 149 18.20 -6.31 2.99
C ALA A 149 17.92 -7.58 3.82
N ARG A 150 16.94 -8.39 3.39
CA ARG A 150 16.64 -9.71 3.98
C ARG A 150 17.86 -10.63 3.96
N GLN A 151 18.54 -10.72 2.81
CA GLN A 151 19.73 -11.56 2.67
C GLN A 151 20.90 -11.08 3.54
N SER A 152 21.14 -9.76 3.56
CA SER A 152 22.19 -9.16 4.40
C SER A 152 21.97 -9.43 5.88
N LEU A 153 20.72 -9.31 6.34
CA LEU A 153 20.34 -9.64 7.71
C LEU A 153 20.56 -11.12 8.04
N TYR A 154 20.30 -12.02 7.09
CA TYR A 154 20.51 -13.46 7.28
C TYR A 154 22.00 -13.85 7.31
N ASP A 155 22.81 -13.29 6.42
CA ASP A 155 24.21 -13.67 6.27
C ASP A 155 25.11 -13.03 7.32
N LYS A 156 24.87 -11.74 7.61
CA LYS A 156 25.76 -10.89 8.41
C LYS A 156 25.14 -10.43 9.74
N GLY A 157 23.82 -10.61 9.92
CA GLY A 157 23.10 -10.10 11.09
C GLY A 157 22.91 -8.58 11.08
N ARG A 158 23.23 -7.90 9.97
CA ARG A 158 23.15 -6.44 9.80
C ARG A 158 22.64 -6.08 8.42
N LEU A 159 22.06 -4.88 8.30
CA LEU A 159 21.61 -4.34 7.01
C LEU A 159 22.74 -3.64 6.24
N TYR A 160 23.69 -3.06 6.95
CA TYR A 160 24.81 -2.30 6.39
C TYR A 160 26.10 -2.67 7.13
N GLU A 161 27.21 -2.71 6.38
CA GLU A 161 28.53 -2.89 6.95
C GLU A 161 29.10 -1.52 7.37
N PRO A 162 29.52 -1.35 8.63
CA PRO A 162 30.25 -0.16 9.03
C PRO A 162 31.59 -0.09 8.30
N THR A 163 32.01 1.14 8.01
CA THR A 163 33.33 1.48 7.49
C THR A 163 34.34 1.53 8.63
N ASP A 164 35.49 0.86 8.45
CA ASP A 164 36.51 0.77 9.50
C ASP A 164 37.34 2.07 9.65
N TRP A 165 37.66 2.73 8.54
CA TRP A 165 38.53 3.92 8.55
C TRP A 165 37.97 5.11 9.35
N GLU A 166 36.66 5.35 9.30
CA GLU A 166 36.03 6.44 10.09
C GLU A 166 36.11 6.15 11.59
N ARG A 167 36.09 4.87 11.97
CA ARG A 167 36.19 4.48 13.38
C ARG A 167 37.61 4.67 13.88
N ASP A 168 38.59 4.31 13.06
CA ASP A 168 40.02 4.50 13.36
C ASP A 168 40.36 5.99 13.52
N ASP A 169 39.91 6.84 12.59
CA ASP A 169 40.11 8.30 12.66
C ASP A 169 39.47 8.94 13.92
N LEU A 170 38.34 8.38 14.37
CA LEU A 170 37.65 8.81 15.59
C LEU A 170 38.15 8.11 16.87
N GLY A 171 39.13 7.21 16.77
CA GLY A 171 39.66 6.44 17.90
C GLY A 171 38.64 5.51 18.57
N LEU A 172 37.67 5.00 17.81
CA LEU A 172 36.63 4.08 18.27
C LEU A 172 37.10 2.63 18.19
N ASP A 173 36.56 1.76 19.07
CA ASP A 173 36.84 0.33 19.05
C ASP A 173 36.48 -0.33 17.69
N PRO A 174 37.16 -1.42 17.30
CA PRO A 174 36.81 -2.14 16.07
C PRO A 174 35.39 -2.68 16.12
N VAL A 175 34.81 -2.92 14.94
CA VAL A 175 33.43 -3.40 14.83
C VAL A 175 33.30 -4.78 15.51
N PRO A 176 32.38 -4.96 16.47
CA PRO A 176 32.23 -6.24 17.15
C PRO A 176 31.67 -7.30 16.18
N VAL A 177 32.22 -8.51 16.23
CA VAL A 177 31.68 -9.65 15.48
C VAL A 177 30.35 -10.07 16.10
N LEU A 178 29.29 -10.09 15.30
CA LEU A 178 27.99 -10.56 15.78
C LEU A 178 27.91 -12.09 15.73
N ASN A 179 27.32 -12.68 16.77
CA ASN A 179 26.83 -14.05 16.66
C ASN A 179 25.50 -14.05 15.89
N ILE A 180 25.48 -14.76 14.76
CA ILE A 180 24.36 -14.77 13.81
C ILE A 180 23.52 -16.06 13.95
N GLU A 181 23.91 -17.00 14.83
CA GLU A 181 23.22 -18.28 15.00
C GLU A 181 21.77 -18.11 15.43
N ASP A 182 21.52 -17.27 16.44
CA ASP A 182 20.17 -16.98 16.93
C ASP A 182 19.34 -16.25 15.88
N THR A 183 19.92 -15.28 15.17
CA THR A 183 19.26 -14.57 14.07
C THR A 183 18.85 -15.54 12.97
N LYS A 184 19.76 -16.43 12.52
CA LYS A 184 19.47 -17.47 11.53
C LYS A 184 18.37 -18.42 12.01
N ARG A 185 18.39 -18.80 13.29
CA ARG A 185 17.37 -19.65 13.90
C ARG A 185 16.00 -18.97 13.91
N MET A 186 15.94 -17.69 14.28
CA MET A 186 14.71 -16.90 14.27
C MET A 186 14.15 -16.75 12.86
N LEU A 187 14.98 -16.36 11.89
CA LEU A 187 14.56 -16.16 10.49
C LEU A 187 14.06 -17.43 9.81
N LYS A 188 14.65 -18.59 10.16
CA LYS A 188 14.15 -19.90 9.71
C LYS A 188 12.80 -20.25 10.32
N LYS A 189 12.61 -19.97 11.61
CA LYS A 189 11.35 -20.25 12.33
C LYS A 189 10.20 -19.35 11.87
N THR A 190 10.45 -18.07 11.60
CA THR A 190 9.44 -17.13 11.13
C THR A 190 9.07 -17.34 9.66
N GLY A 191 9.82 -18.17 8.93
CA GLY A 191 9.59 -18.44 7.52
C GLY A 191 9.95 -17.27 6.60
N LEU A 192 10.59 -16.21 7.11
CA LEU A 192 10.93 -15.00 6.33
C LEU A 192 11.73 -15.33 5.07
N MET A 193 12.59 -16.35 5.14
CA MET A 193 13.41 -16.78 4.00
C MET A 193 12.62 -17.54 2.92
N LYS A 194 11.45 -18.11 3.27
CA LYS A 194 10.60 -18.90 2.36
C LYS A 194 9.48 -18.08 1.71
N LEU A 195 9.23 -16.85 2.18
CA LEU A 195 8.11 -16.02 1.71
C LEU A 195 8.18 -15.66 0.23
N GLU A 196 9.35 -15.79 -0.40
CA GLU A 196 9.49 -15.62 -1.85
C GLU A 196 9.34 -16.94 -2.60
N GLU A 197 9.39 -18.13 -2.00
CA GLU A 197 9.42 -19.42 -2.73
C GLU A 197 8.02 -20.01 -2.98
N ASP A 198 7.05 -19.73 -2.11
CA ASP A 198 5.74 -20.41 -2.08
C ASP A 198 4.62 -19.61 -2.80
N VAL A 199 4.57 -19.65 -4.14
CA VAL A 199 3.36 -19.40 -4.96
C VAL A 199 3.40 -20.25 -6.24
#